data_AF-A0A382Z490-F1
#
_entry.id   AF-A0A382Z490-F1
#
_cell.length_a   1.000
_cell.length_b   1.000
_cell.length_c   1.000
_cell.angle_alpha   90.00
_cell.angle_beta   90.00
_cell.angle_gamma   90.00
#
_symmetry.space_group_name_H-M   'P 1'
#
loop_
_entity.id
_entity.type
_entity.pdbx_description
1 polymer ?
#
loop_
_entity_poly.entity_id
_entity_poly.type
_entity_poly.pdbx_seq_one_letter_code
_entity_poly.pdbx_strand_id
1 'polypeptide(L)'
;ELLTIGAGSGGVAATRRAGNYGVRAAICEEDRVGGTCVLRGCIPKKLFVYASHFSEDFKDSKNYGWSVSDVTFDWETLVRNKDAELERLHGIYNKMLDDASVDVISGRAKFIDQHNVEVRDGDISRIVSAETILIATGGWAIKPPISGLEGALTSTEAFDLSEFPERMVILGGGYIAVEFAGIFSKLGVAVTEVIRAKHVLRGFDDDLRYHLQREMIREGITVKSEVNVNVVQKISDVYRVELSDGGVIEADQLLCALG
;
A
#
# COMPACT_ATOMS: atom_id res chain seq x y z
N GLU A 1 13.09 -17.14 -24.79
CA GLU A 1 12.34 -16.33 -25.79
C GLU A 1 11.79 -15.07 -25.14
N LEU A 2 11.07 -15.20 -24.02
CA LEU A 2 10.60 -14.06 -23.21
C LEU A 2 11.32 -14.02 -21.85
N LEU A 3 11.82 -12.85 -21.46
CA LEU A 3 12.18 -12.54 -20.08
C LEU A 3 11.29 -11.40 -19.58
N THR A 4 10.62 -11.60 -18.46
CA THR A 4 9.84 -10.55 -17.79
C THR A 4 10.56 -10.06 -16.55
N ILE A 5 10.68 -8.74 -16.40
CA ILE A 5 11.26 -8.09 -15.24
C ILE A 5 10.16 -7.57 -14.31
N GLY A 6 10.00 -8.22 -13.16
CA GLY A 6 8.97 -7.94 -12.16
C GLY A 6 7.81 -8.94 -12.22
N ALA A 7 7.54 -9.61 -11.10
CA ALA A 7 6.46 -10.59 -10.94
C ALA A 7 5.22 -10.01 -10.23
N GLY A 8 4.87 -8.76 -10.58
CA GLY A 8 3.58 -8.16 -10.24
C GLY A 8 2.45 -8.58 -11.18
N SER A 9 1.26 -7.98 -11.00
CA SER A 9 0.04 -8.37 -11.72
C SER A 9 0.21 -8.47 -13.25
N GLY A 10 0.84 -7.47 -13.87
CA GLY A 10 1.08 -7.47 -15.32
C GLY A 10 2.12 -8.52 -15.75
N GLY A 11 3.23 -8.61 -15.01
CA GLY A 11 4.33 -9.53 -15.33
C GLY A 11 3.92 -10.99 -15.21
N VAL A 12 3.23 -11.37 -14.13
CA VAL A 12 2.71 -12.73 -13.97
C VAL A 12 1.69 -13.04 -15.05
N ALA A 13 0.73 -12.14 -15.31
CA ALA A 13 -0.32 -12.39 -16.29
C ALA A 13 0.24 -12.62 -17.70
N ALA A 14 1.16 -11.77 -18.15
CA ALA A 14 1.78 -11.88 -19.46
C ALA A 14 2.66 -13.12 -19.58
N THR A 15 3.55 -13.35 -18.62
CA THR A 15 4.55 -14.45 -18.71
C THR A 15 3.89 -15.82 -18.58
N ARG A 16 2.94 -15.97 -17.65
CA ARG A 16 2.13 -17.20 -17.54
C ARG A 16 1.40 -17.50 -18.84
N ARG A 17 0.81 -16.47 -19.47
CA ARG A 17 0.10 -16.65 -20.74
C ARG A 17 1.05 -17.09 -21.85
N ALA A 18 2.26 -16.53 -21.91
CA ALA A 18 3.28 -16.94 -22.86
C ALA A 18 3.69 -18.41 -22.66
N GLY A 19 3.95 -18.83 -21.41
CA GLY A 19 4.26 -20.22 -21.07
C GLY A 19 3.16 -21.20 -21.49
N ASN A 20 1.88 -20.85 -21.26
CA ASN A 20 0.73 -21.64 -21.72
C ASN A 20 0.65 -21.80 -23.25
N TYR A 21 1.27 -20.91 -24.03
CA TYR A 21 1.38 -21.04 -25.48
C TYR A 21 2.66 -21.78 -25.93
N GLY A 22 3.43 -22.33 -25.00
CA GLY A 22 4.67 -23.07 -25.27
C GLY A 22 5.90 -22.19 -25.47
N VAL A 23 5.82 -20.88 -25.18
CA VAL A 23 6.98 -19.98 -25.23
C VAL A 23 7.92 -20.30 -24.08
N ARG A 24 9.22 -20.40 -24.35
CA ARG A 24 10.24 -20.52 -23.31
C ARG A 24 10.39 -19.19 -22.59
N ALA A 25 9.75 -19.08 -21.44
CA ALA A 25 9.59 -17.85 -20.70
C ALA A 25 10.23 -17.94 -19.31
N ALA A 26 10.87 -16.84 -18.90
CA ALA A 26 11.37 -16.65 -17.55
C ALA A 26 10.83 -15.33 -16.97
N ILE A 27 10.72 -15.26 -15.66
CA ILE A 27 10.36 -14.05 -14.93
C ILE A 27 11.32 -13.85 -13.76
N CYS A 28 11.83 -12.63 -13.59
CA CYS A 28 12.67 -12.31 -12.43
C CYS A 28 11.95 -11.38 -11.44
N GLU A 29 12.12 -11.67 -10.16
CA GLU A 29 11.50 -10.95 -9.04
C GLU A 29 12.51 -10.81 -7.90
N GLU A 30 12.68 -9.60 -7.39
CA GLU A 30 13.65 -9.32 -6.33
C GLU A 30 13.07 -9.44 -4.92
N ASP A 31 11.74 -9.36 -4.80
CA ASP A 31 11.01 -9.49 -3.56
C ASP A 31 10.16 -10.77 -3.63
N ARG A 32 8.83 -10.64 -3.72
CA ARG A 32 7.91 -11.77 -3.69
C ARG A 32 6.98 -11.73 -4.90
N VAL A 33 6.81 -12.91 -5.50
CA VAL A 33 5.87 -13.14 -6.60
C VAL A 33 4.45 -12.75 -6.18
N GLY A 34 3.76 -12.01 -7.05
CA GLY A 34 2.45 -11.39 -6.81
C GLY A 34 2.53 -9.85 -6.87
N GLY A 35 3.69 -9.29 -6.49
CA GLY A 35 4.00 -7.86 -6.53
C GLY A 35 3.06 -7.00 -5.68
N THR A 36 3.05 -5.69 -5.97
CA THR A 36 2.42 -4.66 -5.11
C THR A 36 0.97 -4.95 -4.77
N CYS A 37 0.12 -5.26 -5.76
CA CYS A 37 -1.31 -5.41 -5.54
C CYS A 37 -1.64 -6.58 -4.60
N VAL A 38 -0.90 -7.69 -4.71
CA VAL A 38 -1.08 -8.85 -3.84
C VAL A 38 -0.49 -8.59 -2.47
N LEU A 39 0.71 -8.04 -2.39
CA LEU A 39 1.50 -8.11 -1.14
C LEU A 39 1.40 -6.87 -0.26
N ARG A 40 1.11 -5.71 -0.83
CA ARG A 40 1.17 -4.41 -0.13
C ARG A 40 0.27 -3.35 -0.77
N GLY A 41 -0.83 -3.80 -1.35
CA GLY A 41 -1.74 -2.97 -2.14
C GLY A 41 -3.16 -3.49 -2.02
N CYS A 42 -3.80 -3.74 -3.16
CA CYS A 42 -5.21 -4.08 -3.27
C CYS A 42 -5.71 -5.10 -2.24
N ILE A 43 -5.00 -6.22 -2.07
CA ILE A 43 -5.42 -7.33 -1.21
C ILE A 43 -5.36 -6.93 0.27
N PRO A 44 -4.20 -6.62 0.87
CA PRO A 44 -4.14 -6.28 2.30
C PRO A 44 -5.00 -5.05 2.62
N LYS A 45 -4.99 -4.05 1.74
CA LYS A 45 -5.89 -2.89 1.84
C LYS A 45 -7.36 -3.29 1.92
N LYS A 46 -7.82 -4.25 1.11
CA LYS A 46 -9.23 -4.65 1.14
C LYS A 46 -9.56 -5.50 2.37
N LEU A 47 -8.64 -6.34 2.84
CA LEU A 47 -8.79 -7.03 4.13
C LEU A 47 -8.96 -6.02 5.28
N PHE A 48 -8.22 -4.92 5.25
CA PHE A 48 -8.27 -3.90 6.29
C PHE A 48 -9.53 -3.04 6.22
N VAL A 49 -10.02 -2.75 5.01
CA VAL A 49 -11.35 -2.15 4.83
C VAL A 49 -12.44 -3.05 5.42
N TYR A 50 -12.38 -4.37 5.20
CA TYR A 50 -13.36 -5.28 5.82
C TYR A 50 -13.24 -5.29 7.35
N ALA A 51 -12.03 -5.32 7.89
CA ALA A 51 -11.81 -5.25 9.34
C ALA A 51 -12.40 -3.96 9.93
N SER A 52 -12.23 -2.82 9.25
CA SER A 52 -12.69 -1.53 9.75
C SER A 52 -14.21 -1.37 9.74
N HIS A 53 -14.92 -2.05 8.82
CA HIS A 53 -16.38 -2.02 8.73
C HIS A 53 -17.09 -2.63 9.95
N PHE A 54 -16.48 -3.62 10.61
CA PHE A 54 -17.09 -4.24 11.81
C PHE A 54 -17.40 -3.22 12.91
N SER A 55 -16.61 -2.14 13.02
CA SER A 55 -16.84 -1.06 13.99
C SER A 55 -18.20 -0.38 13.82
N GLU A 56 -18.70 -0.30 12.58
CA GLU A 56 -20.01 0.26 12.24
C GLU A 56 -21.09 -0.80 12.36
N ASP A 57 -20.85 -1.99 11.82
CA ASP A 57 -21.81 -3.10 11.86
C ASP A 57 -22.22 -3.43 13.30
N PHE A 58 -21.28 -3.41 14.26
CA PHE A 58 -21.60 -3.61 15.68
C PHE A 58 -22.46 -2.49 16.26
N LYS A 59 -22.25 -1.23 15.84
CA LYS A 59 -23.08 -0.09 16.28
C LYS A 59 -24.50 -0.22 15.70
N ASP A 60 -24.59 -0.52 14.41
CA ASP A 60 -25.87 -0.62 13.70
C ASP A 60 -26.68 -1.84 14.10
N SER A 61 -26.01 -2.94 14.50
CA SER A 61 -26.67 -4.18 14.93
C SER A 61 -27.72 -3.97 16.01
N LYS A 62 -27.54 -2.97 16.89
CA LYS A 62 -28.50 -2.61 17.94
C LYS A 62 -29.86 -2.17 17.38
N ASN A 63 -29.86 -1.47 16.24
CA ASN A 63 -31.07 -1.04 15.55
C ASN A 63 -31.84 -2.22 14.92
N TYR A 64 -31.17 -3.36 14.75
CA TYR A 64 -31.76 -4.62 14.28
C TYR A 64 -32.09 -5.58 15.43
N GLY A 65 -32.02 -5.12 16.69
CA GLY A 65 -32.39 -5.91 17.86
C GLY A 65 -31.28 -6.80 18.43
N TRP A 66 -30.04 -6.68 17.95
CA TRP A 66 -28.91 -7.40 18.51
C TRP A 66 -28.38 -6.70 19.76
N SER A 67 -27.96 -7.50 20.74
CA SER A 67 -27.20 -7.04 21.90
C SER A 67 -25.81 -7.64 21.85
N VAL A 68 -24.80 -6.81 21.67
CA VAL A 68 -23.38 -7.17 21.63
C VAL A 68 -22.66 -6.41 22.73
N SER A 69 -21.95 -7.12 23.61
CA SER A 69 -21.07 -6.54 24.64
C SER A 69 -19.60 -6.87 24.34
N ASP A 70 -18.68 -6.10 24.92
CA ASP A 70 -17.24 -6.40 24.95
C ASP A 70 -16.56 -6.52 23.58
N VAL A 71 -16.83 -5.57 22.68
CA VAL A 71 -16.15 -5.49 21.38
C VAL A 71 -14.78 -4.82 21.56
N THR A 72 -13.71 -5.56 21.26
CA THR A 72 -12.34 -5.05 21.19
C THR A 72 -11.72 -5.37 19.84
N PHE A 73 -10.82 -4.49 19.39
CA PHE A 73 -10.03 -4.71 18.17
C PHE A 73 -8.61 -5.12 18.56
N ASP A 74 -8.12 -6.20 17.97
CA ASP A 74 -6.75 -6.67 18.14
C ASP A 74 -5.97 -6.55 16.82
N TRP A 75 -5.09 -5.56 16.77
CA TRP A 75 -4.26 -5.25 15.61
C TRP A 75 -3.34 -6.42 15.22
N GLU A 76 -2.73 -7.07 16.21
CA GLU A 76 -1.78 -8.17 15.96
C GLU A 76 -2.45 -9.35 15.27
N THR A 77 -3.68 -9.69 15.69
CA THR A 77 -4.48 -10.73 15.03
C THR A 77 -4.80 -10.36 13.58
N LEU A 78 -5.15 -9.10 13.28
CA LEU A 78 -5.41 -8.66 11.91
C LEU A 78 -4.15 -8.77 11.03
N VAL A 79 -3.01 -8.28 11.51
CA VAL A 79 -1.72 -8.33 10.79
C VAL A 79 -1.31 -9.78 10.53
N ARG A 80 -1.36 -10.66 11.55
CA ARG A 80 -1.04 -12.09 11.41
C ARG A 80 -1.93 -12.79 10.38
N ASN A 81 -3.23 -12.50 10.40
CA ASN A 81 -4.18 -13.10 9.46
C ASN A 81 -3.98 -12.58 8.04
N LYS A 82 -3.66 -11.28 7.88
CA LYS A 82 -3.22 -10.71 6.60
C LYS A 82 -2.00 -11.49 6.09
N ASP A 83 -0.95 -11.60 6.89
CA ASP A 83 0.31 -12.23 6.47
C ASP A 83 0.14 -13.68 6.02
N ALA A 84 -0.67 -14.45 6.76
CA ALA A 84 -1.01 -15.82 6.38
C ALA A 84 -1.71 -15.88 5.01
N GLU A 85 -2.64 -14.94 4.74
CA GLU A 85 -3.32 -14.86 3.44
C GLU A 85 -2.37 -14.42 2.32
N LEU A 86 -1.48 -13.46 2.59
CA LEU A 86 -0.47 -13.03 1.62
C LEU A 86 0.51 -14.15 1.27
N GLU A 87 0.91 -14.96 2.25
CA GLU A 87 1.76 -16.14 2.02
C GLU A 87 1.04 -17.21 1.18
N ARG A 88 -0.23 -17.48 1.48
CA ARG A 88 -1.05 -18.38 0.68
C ARG A 88 -1.15 -17.91 -0.78
N LEU A 89 -1.39 -16.61 -1.00
CA LEU A 89 -1.47 -16.03 -2.34
C LEU A 89 -0.12 -16.06 -3.04
N HIS A 90 0.98 -15.73 -2.36
CA HIS A 90 2.32 -15.86 -2.91
C HIS A 90 2.58 -17.28 -3.42
N GLY A 91 2.24 -18.31 -2.63
CA GLY A 91 2.35 -19.71 -3.05
C GLY A 91 1.48 -20.05 -4.28
N ILE A 92 0.25 -19.53 -4.35
CA ILE A 92 -0.62 -19.71 -5.51
C ILE A 92 -0.03 -19.08 -6.77
N TYR A 93 0.51 -17.87 -6.67
CA TYR A 93 1.11 -17.19 -7.81
C TYR A 93 2.37 -17.92 -8.32
N ASN A 94 3.21 -18.43 -7.42
CA ASN A 94 4.32 -19.31 -7.80
C ASN A 94 3.82 -20.56 -8.52
N LYS A 95 2.81 -21.25 -7.96
CA LYS A 95 2.22 -22.43 -8.58
C LYS A 95 1.67 -22.13 -9.99
N MET A 96 1.03 -20.98 -10.17
CA MET A 96 0.51 -20.57 -11.49
C MET A 96 1.60 -20.39 -12.55
N LEU A 97 2.80 -19.96 -12.16
CA LEU A 97 3.95 -19.83 -13.05
C LEU A 97 4.57 -21.20 -13.35
N ASP A 98 4.73 -22.04 -12.32
CA ASP A 98 5.22 -23.41 -12.42
C ASP A 98 4.32 -24.29 -13.32
N ASP A 99 3.00 -24.25 -13.10
CA ASP A 99 2.01 -24.96 -13.94
C ASP A 99 2.06 -24.52 -15.42
N ALA A 100 2.60 -23.32 -15.70
CA ALA A 100 2.79 -22.77 -17.04
C ALA A 100 4.23 -22.97 -17.58
N SER A 101 5.06 -23.74 -16.89
CA SER A 101 6.48 -23.99 -17.22
C SER A 101 7.30 -22.70 -17.37
N VAL A 102 7.01 -21.69 -16.54
CA VAL A 102 7.77 -20.43 -16.49
C VAL A 102 8.88 -20.55 -15.45
N ASP A 103 10.11 -20.26 -15.85
CA ASP A 103 11.25 -20.21 -14.92
C ASP A 103 11.18 -18.95 -14.04
N VAL A 104 11.06 -19.13 -12.73
CA VAL A 104 11.12 -18.01 -11.77
C VAL A 104 12.56 -17.82 -11.30
N ILE A 105 13.09 -16.62 -11.49
CA ILE A 105 14.46 -16.25 -11.14
C ILE A 105 14.44 -15.20 -10.02
N SER A 106 14.80 -15.60 -8.81
CA SER A 106 14.97 -14.63 -7.73
C SER A 106 16.11 -13.67 -8.03
N GLY A 107 15.87 -12.37 -7.80
CA GLY A 107 16.86 -11.31 -7.88
C GLY A 107 16.42 -10.07 -8.66
N ARG A 108 17.14 -8.98 -8.43
CA ARG A 108 16.97 -7.71 -9.15
C ARG A 108 17.63 -7.79 -10.51
N ALA A 109 16.85 -7.50 -11.55
CA ALA A 109 17.32 -7.39 -12.92
C ALA A 109 17.87 -6.01 -13.26
N LYS A 110 18.96 -5.99 -14.04
CA LYS A 110 19.55 -4.79 -14.64
C LYS A 110 19.98 -5.11 -16.08
N PHE A 111 19.57 -4.25 -17.03
CA PHE A 111 20.03 -4.38 -18.41
C PHE A 111 21.55 -4.22 -18.50
N ILE A 112 22.20 -5.14 -19.20
CA ILE A 112 23.58 -5.03 -19.65
C ILE A 112 23.59 -4.40 -21.04
N ASP A 113 22.72 -4.90 -21.91
CA ASP A 113 22.48 -4.40 -23.27
C ASP A 113 21.02 -4.69 -23.70
N GLN A 114 20.72 -4.59 -24.99
CA GLN A 114 19.38 -4.77 -25.55
C GLN A 114 18.76 -6.16 -25.30
N HIS A 115 19.57 -7.21 -25.16
CA HIS A 115 19.10 -8.60 -25.07
C HIS A 115 19.65 -9.36 -23.87
N ASN A 116 20.54 -8.76 -23.07
CA ASN A 116 21.14 -9.38 -21.90
C ASN A 116 20.81 -8.61 -20.62
N VAL A 117 20.39 -9.35 -19.60
CA VAL A 117 20.02 -8.83 -18.28
C VAL A 117 20.83 -9.55 -17.20
N GLU A 118 21.50 -8.79 -16.34
CA GLU A 118 22.06 -9.31 -15.10
C GLU A 118 20.93 -9.45 -14.08
N VAL A 119 20.74 -10.64 -13.49
CA VAL A 119 19.83 -10.86 -12.37
C VAL A 119 20.67 -11.19 -11.14
N ARG A 120 20.55 -10.36 -10.10
CA ARG A 120 21.33 -10.45 -8.87
C ARG A 120 20.46 -10.71 -7.65
N ASP A 121 20.79 -11.75 -6.90
CA ASP A 121 20.18 -12.12 -5.62
C ASP A 121 21.30 -12.26 -4.57
N GLY A 122 21.45 -11.25 -3.71
CA GLY A 122 22.62 -11.13 -2.83
C GLY A 122 23.94 -11.15 -3.61
N ASP A 123 24.82 -12.08 -3.27
CA ASP A 123 26.12 -12.28 -3.94
C ASP A 123 26.02 -13.14 -5.22
N ILE A 124 24.85 -13.73 -5.49
CA ILE A 124 24.63 -14.57 -6.66
C ILE A 124 24.23 -13.67 -7.83
N SER A 125 24.99 -13.71 -8.92
CA SER A 125 24.67 -13.02 -10.18
C SER A 125 24.61 -14.02 -11.32
N ARG A 126 23.62 -13.85 -12.21
CA ARG A 126 23.50 -14.61 -13.45
C ARG A 126 23.15 -13.68 -14.61
N ILE A 127 23.64 -13.99 -15.79
CA ILE A 127 23.25 -13.29 -17.03
C ILE A 127 22.17 -14.11 -17.71
N VAL A 128 21.06 -13.48 -18.04
CA VAL A 128 19.94 -14.07 -18.77
C VAL A 128 19.79 -13.32 -20.09
N SER A 129 19.81 -14.07 -21.19
CA SER A 129 19.55 -13.53 -22.52
C SER A 129 18.14 -13.86 -23.00
N ALA A 130 17.49 -12.90 -23.67
CA ALA A 130 16.15 -13.10 -24.23
C ALA A 130 15.93 -12.29 -25.51
N GLU A 131 15.11 -12.84 -26.41
CA GLU A 131 14.73 -12.16 -27.65
C GLU A 131 13.78 -11.00 -27.36
N THR A 132 12.80 -11.24 -26.48
CA THR A 132 11.84 -10.24 -26.02
C THR A 132 11.99 -10.04 -24.52
N ILE A 133 12.04 -8.77 -24.09
CA ILE A 133 12.08 -8.40 -22.67
C ILE A 133 10.87 -7.55 -22.32
N LEU A 134 10.06 -8.00 -21.36
CA LEU A 134 8.91 -7.26 -20.83
C LEU A 134 9.30 -6.57 -19.53
N ILE A 135 9.18 -5.25 -19.48
CA ILE A 135 9.37 -4.46 -18.25
C ILE A 135 8.02 -4.35 -17.53
N ALA A 136 7.91 -4.96 -16.35
CA ALA A 136 6.71 -4.99 -15.52
C ALA A 136 7.01 -4.67 -14.04
N THR A 137 7.96 -3.76 -13.80
CA THR A 137 8.51 -3.42 -12.47
C THR A 137 7.56 -2.66 -11.55
N GLY A 138 6.42 -2.20 -12.04
CA GLY A 138 5.46 -1.42 -11.24
C GLY A 138 5.96 -0.01 -10.89
N GLY A 139 5.41 0.55 -9.82
CA GLY A 139 5.77 1.85 -9.25
C GLY A 139 6.22 1.73 -7.80
N TRP A 140 6.73 2.83 -7.24
CA TRP A 140 7.21 2.90 -5.87
C TRP A 140 6.77 4.20 -5.21
N ALA A 141 6.42 4.14 -3.93
CA ALA A 141 5.99 5.31 -3.17
C ALA A 141 7.14 6.32 -3.00
N ILE A 142 6.85 7.61 -3.18
CA ILE A 142 7.86 8.66 -3.09
C ILE A 142 7.59 9.55 -1.88
N LYS A 143 8.63 9.80 -1.09
CA LYS A 143 8.63 10.83 -0.06
C LYS A 143 9.19 12.13 -0.66
N PRO A 144 8.49 13.27 -0.59
CA PRO A 144 9.03 14.53 -1.07
C PRO A 144 10.20 14.97 -0.17
N PRO A 145 11.11 15.82 -0.67
CA PRO A 145 12.26 16.31 0.08
C PRO A 145 11.84 17.38 1.11
N ILE A 146 11.02 16.98 2.08
CA ILE A 146 10.62 17.80 3.22
C ILE A 146 11.41 17.31 4.43
N SER A 147 12.07 18.24 5.12
CA SER A 147 12.88 17.94 6.30
C SER A 147 12.06 17.21 7.37
N GLY A 148 12.58 16.08 7.85
CA GLY A 148 11.98 15.26 8.91
C GLY A 148 10.98 14.20 8.43
N LEU A 149 10.77 14.03 7.12
CA LEU A 149 9.94 12.95 6.56
C LEU A 149 10.66 11.61 6.42
N GLU A 150 11.94 11.51 6.73
CA GLU A 150 12.74 10.29 6.55
C GLU A 150 12.10 9.10 7.28
N GLY A 151 11.60 9.33 8.50
CA GLY A 151 10.92 8.34 9.33
C GLY A 151 9.43 8.13 9.03
N ALA A 152 8.84 8.90 8.12
CA ALA A 152 7.43 8.73 7.75
C ALA A 152 7.19 7.36 7.09
N LEU A 153 6.04 6.77 7.33
CA LEU A 153 5.58 5.57 6.64
C LEU A 153 5.17 5.91 5.21
N THR A 154 5.14 4.89 4.36
CA THR A 154 4.42 4.90 3.08
C THR A 154 3.37 3.78 3.10
N SER A 155 2.64 3.62 2.00
CA SER A 155 1.72 2.48 1.83
C SER A 155 2.43 1.12 1.92
N THR A 156 3.75 1.07 1.71
CA THR A 156 4.56 -0.15 1.85
C THR A 156 4.60 -0.65 3.29
N GLU A 157 4.71 0.25 4.28
CA GLU A 157 4.87 -0.11 5.70
C GLU A 157 3.56 -0.04 6.49
N ALA A 158 2.54 0.65 5.96
CA ALA A 158 1.33 1.01 6.70
C ALA A 158 0.49 -0.19 7.20
N PHE A 159 0.64 -1.37 6.61
CA PHE A 159 -0.07 -2.58 7.05
C PHE A 159 0.71 -3.42 8.07
N ASP A 160 1.94 -3.04 8.39
CA ASP A 160 2.91 -3.84 9.13
C ASP A 160 3.47 -3.08 10.35
N LEU A 161 2.68 -2.16 10.91
CA LEU A 161 3.05 -1.41 12.10
C LEU A 161 3.24 -2.35 13.29
N SER A 162 4.37 -2.23 14.00
CA SER A 162 4.63 -2.99 15.22
C SER A 162 3.70 -2.60 16.36
N GLU A 163 3.33 -1.33 16.42
CA GLU A 163 2.42 -0.78 17.42
C GLU A 163 1.30 -0.02 16.72
N PHE A 164 0.06 -0.24 17.17
CA PHE A 164 -1.10 0.44 16.62
C PHE A 164 -1.18 1.87 17.18
N PRO A 165 -1.15 2.92 16.34
CA PRO A 165 -1.03 4.29 16.82
C PRO A 165 -2.34 4.82 17.39
N GLU A 166 -2.27 5.75 18.35
CA GLU A 166 -3.45 6.48 18.81
C GLU A 166 -3.76 7.66 17.88
N ARG A 167 -2.71 8.28 17.30
CA ARG A 167 -2.81 9.46 16.43
C ARG A 167 -1.99 9.27 15.16
N MET A 168 -2.60 9.56 14.01
CA MET A 168 -1.92 9.48 12.72
C MET A 168 -2.17 10.74 11.88
N VAL A 169 -1.10 11.28 11.31
CA VAL A 169 -1.20 12.27 10.23
C VAL A 169 -1.00 11.58 8.89
N ILE A 170 -1.88 11.84 7.93
CA ILE A 170 -1.80 11.32 6.56
C ILE A 170 -1.55 12.49 5.62
N LEU A 171 -0.50 12.40 4.81
CA LEU A 171 -0.12 13.41 3.83
C LEU A 171 -0.56 12.98 2.44
N GLY A 172 -1.44 13.77 1.83
CA GLY A 172 -2.01 13.49 0.52
C GLY A 172 -3.51 13.36 0.58
N GLY A 173 -4.15 13.53 -0.58
CA GLY A 173 -5.60 13.38 -0.75
C GLY A 173 -5.94 12.52 -1.95
N GLY A 174 -5.03 11.63 -2.36
CA GLY A 174 -5.29 10.62 -3.38
C GLY A 174 -6.09 9.45 -2.81
N TYR A 175 -6.46 8.49 -3.65
CA TYR A 175 -7.27 7.34 -3.20
C TYR A 175 -6.60 6.55 -2.07
N ILE A 176 -5.27 6.39 -2.12
CA ILE A 176 -4.50 5.72 -1.06
C ILE A 176 -4.67 6.45 0.28
N ALA A 177 -4.50 7.77 0.29
CA ALA A 177 -4.61 8.59 1.50
C ALA A 177 -6.00 8.47 2.12
N VAL A 178 -7.05 8.62 1.29
CA VAL A 178 -8.44 8.54 1.72
C VAL A 178 -8.81 7.15 2.25
N GLU A 179 -8.36 6.08 1.58
CA GLU A 179 -8.61 4.72 2.03
C GLU A 179 -7.94 4.43 3.38
N PHE A 180 -6.67 4.83 3.56
CA PHE A 180 -5.99 4.68 4.85
C PHE A 180 -6.63 5.54 5.94
N ALA A 181 -7.06 6.77 5.61
CA ALA A 181 -7.75 7.63 6.56
C ALA A 181 -9.03 6.97 7.09
N GLY A 182 -9.84 6.40 6.20
CA GLY A 182 -11.04 5.63 6.57
C GLY A 182 -10.71 4.39 7.41
N ILE A 183 -9.75 3.57 6.96
CA ILE A 183 -9.34 2.34 7.66
C ILE A 183 -8.89 2.65 9.09
N PHE A 184 -7.90 3.53 9.27
CA PHE A 184 -7.32 3.81 10.57
C PHE A 184 -8.31 4.52 11.49
N SER A 185 -9.10 5.47 10.98
CA SER A 185 -10.12 6.15 11.77
C SER A 185 -11.16 5.16 12.31
N LYS A 186 -11.63 4.23 11.49
CA LYS A 186 -12.65 3.24 11.88
C LYS A 186 -12.10 2.13 12.78
N LEU A 187 -10.79 1.92 12.76
CA LEU A 187 -10.10 1.05 13.71
C LEU A 187 -9.73 1.76 15.03
N GLY A 188 -10.06 3.06 15.18
CA GLY A 188 -9.95 3.80 16.45
C GLY A 188 -8.84 4.85 16.50
N VAL A 189 -8.11 5.08 15.41
CA VAL A 189 -7.04 6.10 15.36
C VAL A 189 -7.62 7.49 15.18
N ALA A 190 -7.10 8.48 15.91
CA ALA A 190 -7.35 9.89 15.65
C ALA A 190 -6.57 10.32 14.39
N VAL A 191 -7.27 10.35 13.25
CA VAL A 191 -6.67 10.66 11.94
C VAL A 191 -6.80 12.14 11.59
N THR A 192 -5.69 12.75 11.18
CA THR A 192 -5.66 14.04 10.49
C THR A 192 -5.09 13.90 9.08
N GLU A 193 -5.89 14.16 8.05
CA GLU A 193 -5.48 14.17 6.65
C GLU A 193 -5.13 15.58 6.20
N VAL A 194 -3.92 15.77 5.66
CA VAL A 194 -3.38 17.06 5.22
C VAL A 194 -3.28 17.07 3.70
N ILE A 195 -4.03 17.97 3.07
CA ILE A 195 -4.14 18.06 1.61
C ILE A 195 -3.86 19.47 1.11
N ARG A 196 -3.16 19.55 -0.04
CA ARG A 196 -2.87 20.81 -0.73
C ARG A 196 -4.07 21.36 -1.51
N ALA A 197 -5.01 20.49 -1.85
CA ALA A 197 -6.20 20.83 -2.62
C ALA A 197 -7.34 21.27 -1.70
N LYS A 198 -8.39 21.86 -2.30
CA LYS A 198 -9.64 22.18 -1.59
C LYS A 198 -10.41 20.94 -1.15
N HIS A 199 -10.41 19.91 -1.99
CA HIS A 199 -11.07 18.63 -1.72
C HIS A 199 -10.18 17.45 -2.10
N VAL A 200 -10.31 16.33 -1.38
CA VAL A 200 -9.69 15.03 -1.71
C VAL A 200 -10.05 14.55 -3.13
N LEU A 201 -9.37 13.50 -3.59
CA LEU A 201 -9.56 12.81 -4.86
C LEU A 201 -9.56 13.73 -6.09
N ARG A 202 -8.56 14.62 -6.18
CA ARG A 202 -8.39 15.49 -7.36
C ARG A 202 -8.42 14.67 -8.66
N GLY A 203 -9.26 15.08 -9.61
CA GLY A 203 -9.47 14.38 -10.89
C GLY A 203 -10.74 13.55 -10.94
N PHE A 204 -11.43 13.36 -9.80
CA PHE A 204 -12.79 12.82 -9.75
C PHE A 204 -13.83 13.94 -9.87
N ASP A 205 -15.09 13.54 -10.05
CA ASP A 205 -16.25 14.43 -10.06
C ASP A 205 -16.34 15.27 -8.76
N ASP A 206 -16.67 16.55 -8.91
CA ASP A 206 -16.65 17.50 -7.79
C ASP A 206 -17.73 17.24 -6.73
N ASP A 207 -18.91 16.75 -7.14
CA ASP A 207 -19.97 16.39 -6.18
C ASP A 207 -19.56 15.18 -5.35
N LEU A 208 -18.93 14.18 -5.97
CA LEU A 208 -18.40 13.02 -5.25
C LEU A 208 -17.32 13.41 -4.25
N ARG A 209 -16.39 14.29 -4.66
CA ARG A 209 -15.28 14.74 -3.82
C ARG A 209 -15.77 15.55 -2.63
N TYR A 210 -16.67 16.49 -2.87
CA TYR A 210 -17.27 17.33 -1.84
C TYR A 210 -18.07 16.49 -0.84
N HIS A 211 -18.93 15.60 -1.35
CA HIS A 211 -19.76 14.75 -0.50
C HIS A 211 -18.91 13.80 0.34
N LEU A 212 -17.95 13.11 -0.27
CA LEU A 212 -17.06 12.18 0.43
C LEU A 212 -16.30 12.88 1.56
N GLN A 213 -15.66 14.02 1.27
CA GLN A 213 -14.91 14.76 2.29
C GLN A 213 -15.80 15.18 3.47
N ARG A 214 -17.04 15.60 3.19
CA ARG A 214 -17.99 15.96 4.24
C ARG A 214 -18.35 14.77 5.12
N GLU A 215 -18.59 13.60 4.54
CA GLU A 215 -18.87 12.40 5.32
C GLU A 215 -17.61 11.90 6.08
N MET A 216 -16.40 12.01 5.51
CA MET A 216 -15.15 11.74 6.24
C MET A 216 -15.03 12.59 7.52
N ILE A 217 -15.31 13.89 7.41
CA ILE A 217 -15.30 14.81 8.55
C ILE A 217 -16.39 14.45 9.56
N ARG A 218 -17.59 14.11 9.08
CA ARG A 218 -18.70 13.67 9.93
C ARG A 218 -18.37 12.41 10.71
N GLU A 219 -17.61 11.50 10.11
CA GLU A 219 -17.16 10.24 10.70
C GLU A 219 -15.90 10.39 11.57
N GLY A 220 -15.42 11.62 11.80
CA GLY A 220 -14.38 11.92 12.78
C GLY A 220 -12.97 12.13 12.22
N ILE A 221 -12.78 12.07 10.89
CA ILE A 221 -11.49 12.38 10.27
C ILE A 221 -11.31 13.89 10.21
N THR A 222 -10.19 14.40 10.74
CA THR A 222 -9.86 15.82 10.57
C THR A 222 -9.22 16.04 9.21
N VAL A 223 -9.85 16.83 8.32
CA VAL A 223 -9.26 17.17 7.01
C VAL A 223 -8.77 18.61 7.01
N LYS A 224 -7.47 18.81 6.83
CA LYS A 224 -6.81 20.11 6.67
C LYS A 224 -6.58 20.36 5.19
N SER A 225 -7.45 21.17 4.60
CA SER A 225 -7.41 21.51 3.17
C SER A 225 -6.56 22.75 2.89
N GLU A 226 -6.06 22.86 1.67
CA GLU A 226 -5.32 24.02 1.17
C GLU A 226 -4.07 24.40 2.01
N VAL A 227 -3.46 23.39 2.63
CA VAL A 227 -2.24 23.56 3.46
C VAL A 227 -1.12 22.63 3.01
N ASN A 228 0.12 23.06 3.26
CA ASN A 228 1.33 22.29 3.01
C ASN A 228 2.02 21.95 4.33
N VAL A 229 2.73 20.82 4.36
CA VAL A 229 3.71 20.54 5.41
C VAL A 229 5.00 21.27 5.07
N ASN A 230 5.49 22.08 6.01
CA ASN A 230 6.74 22.82 5.88
C ASN A 230 7.92 22.04 6.45
N VAL A 231 7.75 21.54 7.68
CA VAL A 231 8.78 20.79 8.41
C VAL A 231 8.12 19.76 9.30
N VAL A 232 8.80 18.62 9.45
CA VAL A 232 8.46 17.61 10.43
C VAL A 232 9.63 17.49 11.41
N GLN A 233 9.33 17.34 12.68
CA GLN A 233 10.32 17.09 13.72
C GLN A 233 9.88 15.87 14.51
N LYS A 234 10.79 14.91 14.71
CA LYS A 234 10.55 13.81 15.63
C LYS A 234 11.09 14.21 17.01
N ILE A 235 10.21 14.39 17.98
CA ILE A 235 10.53 14.76 19.35
C ILE A 235 10.20 13.55 20.23
N SER A 236 11.22 12.82 20.67
CA SER A 236 11.06 11.48 21.25
C SER A 236 10.30 10.56 20.28
N ASP A 237 9.10 10.13 20.65
CA ASP A 237 8.28 9.19 19.88
C ASP A 237 7.09 9.88 19.18
N VAL A 238 7.04 11.21 19.21
CA VAL A 238 5.96 12.00 18.59
C VAL A 238 6.50 12.80 17.41
N TYR A 239 5.77 12.75 16.30
CA TYR A 239 5.97 13.64 15.15
C TYR A 239 5.24 14.95 15.39
N ARG A 240 5.98 16.05 15.33
CA ARG A 240 5.45 17.42 15.29
C ARG A 240 5.49 17.91 13.85
N VAL A 241 4.32 18.15 13.27
CA VAL A 241 4.13 18.53 11.86
C VAL A 241 3.72 20.01 11.80
N GLU A 242 4.57 20.85 11.23
CA GLU A 242 4.29 22.27 11.05
C GLU A 242 3.71 22.54 9.66
N LEU A 243 2.61 23.28 9.62
CA LEU A 243 1.83 23.57 8.42
C LEU A 243 2.08 24.99 7.90
N SER A 244 1.77 25.21 6.63
CA SER A 244 1.93 26.51 5.96
C SER A 244 1.01 27.61 6.48
N ASP A 245 -0.07 27.27 7.17
CA ASP A 245 -0.98 28.22 7.84
C ASP A 245 -0.54 28.57 9.28
N GLY A 246 0.61 28.06 9.72
CA GLY A 246 1.11 28.20 11.09
C GLY A 246 0.54 27.18 12.06
N GLY A 247 -0.33 26.27 11.60
CA GLY A 247 -0.83 25.16 12.41
C GLY A 247 0.27 24.16 12.77
N VAL A 248 0.09 23.50 13.92
CA VAL A 248 0.97 22.42 14.38
C VAL A 248 0.11 21.22 14.75
N ILE A 249 0.47 20.05 14.24
CA ILE A 249 -0.19 18.78 14.56
C ILE A 249 0.82 17.83 15.18
N GLU A 250 0.40 17.08 16.20
CA GLU A 250 1.18 16.00 16.79
C GLU A 250 0.56 14.65 16.47
N ALA A 251 1.40 13.68 16.13
CA ALA A 251 0.98 12.32 15.84
C ALA A 251 2.04 11.29 16.22
N ASP A 252 1.62 10.06 16.47
CA ASP A 252 2.51 8.95 16.79
C ASP A 252 3.08 8.37 15.50
N GLN A 253 2.30 8.41 14.42
CA GLN A 253 2.71 8.00 13.08
C GLN A 253 2.37 9.03 12.01
N LEU A 254 3.20 9.05 10.97
CA LEU A 254 3.05 9.90 9.80
C LEU A 254 3.03 9.02 8.55
N LEU A 255 1.98 9.09 7.74
CA LEU A 255 1.86 8.34 6.49
C LEU A 255 1.98 9.28 5.28
N CYS A 256 2.96 9.03 4.43
CA CYS A 256 3.14 9.74 3.17
C CYS A 256 2.46 8.98 2.02
N ALA A 257 1.34 9.52 1.53
CA ALA A 257 0.54 8.98 0.44
C ALA A 257 0.42 10.00 -0.71
N LEU A 258 1.58 10.47 -1.20
CA LEU A 258 1.70 11.58 -2.14
C LEU A 258 1.90 11.17 -3.62
N GLY A 259 1.97 9.87 -3.89
CA GLY A 259 2.21 9.30 -5.22
C GLY A 259 2.81 7.91 -5.13
#